data_AF-A0A3G2G4R2-F1
#
_entry.id   AF-A0A3G2G4R2-F1
#
_cell.length_a   1.000
_cell.length_b   1.000
_cell.length_c   1.000
_cell.angle_alpha   90.00
_cell.angle_beta   90.00
_cell.angle_gamma   90.00
#
_symmetry.space_group_name_H-M   'P 1'
#
loop_
_entity.id
_entity.type
_entity.pdbx_description
1 polymer ?
#
loop_
_entity_poly.entity_id
_entity_poly.type
_entity_poly.pdbx_seq_one_letter_code
_entity_poly.pdbx_strand_id
1 'polypeptide(L)'
;MGSLYSKKNPADHSTFMNISQQLIVAGLASFAVAFFRSEWTGFSVATIPLSAWLGLLFLIFFGSIIAYISYIWLLSVKPAAIVSTHTYINPIVTVIAGFIIANQTINGNQLYGLAIILIGVLLTNVTKYFRLSKRSKAKIRRVARHFGRISRPYQPM
;
A
#
# COMPACT_ATOMS: atom_id res chain seq x y z
N MET A 1 16.89 -7.88 6.37
CA MET A 1 18.21 -7.36 5.93
C MET A 1 18.12 -6.24 4.88
N GLY A 2 17.15 -6.24 3.94
CA GLY A 2 17.02 -5.18 2.93
C GLY A 2 16.62 -3.78 3.45
N SER A 3 15.76 -3.68 4.47
CA SER A 3 15.31 -2.38 5.01
C SER A 3 16.38 -1.61 5.78
N LEU A 4 17.36 -2.31 6.37
CA LEU A 4 18.49 -1.68 7.06
C LEU A 4 19.57 -1.21 6.07
N TYR A 5 19.73 -1.89 4.93
CA TYR A 5 20.68 -1.52 3.87
C TYR A 5 20.20 -0.28 3.11
N SER A 6 18.91 -0.21 2.77
CA SER A 6 18.29 0.96 2.10
C SER A 6 18.39 2.26 2.90
N LYS A 7 18.52 2.18 4.23
CA LYS A 7 18.72 3.36 5.10
C LYS A 7 20.15 3.92 5.04
N LYS A 8 21.14 3.08 4.72
CA LYS A 8 22.56 3.47 4.65
C LYS A 8 23.00 3.91 3.25
N ASN A 9 22.30 3.47 2.22
CA ASN A 9 22.53 3.88 0.84
C ASN A 9 21.22 4.42 0.26
N PRO A 10 20.87 5.70 0.47
CA PRO A 10 19.72 6.30 -0.19
C PRO A 10 19.98 6.24 -1.69
N ALA A 11 19.35 5.29 -2.36
CA ALA A 11 19.41 5.19 -3.80
C ALA A 11 18.83 6.48 -4.38
N ASP A 12 19.63 7.23 -5.12
CA ASP A 12 19.23 8.44 -5.86
C ASP A 12 18.38 8.09 -7.10
N HIS A 13 17.57 7.04 -6.97
CA HIS A 13 16.76 6.47 -8.03
C HIS A 13 15.31 6.87 -7.79
N SER A 14 14.69 7.44 -8.82
CA SER A 14 13.26 7.73 -8.84
C SER A 14 12.45 6.51 -8.40
N THR A 15 11.39 6.72 -7.63
CA THR A 15 10.44 5.68 -7.20
C THR A 15 9.99 4.78 -8.35
N PHE A 16 9.88 5.34 -9.56
CA PHE A 16 9.56 4.60 -10.78
C PHE A 16 10.61 3.53 -11.12
N MET A 17 11.91 3.87 -11.06
CA MET A 17 13.01 2.94 -11.34
C MET A 17 13.00 1.75 -10.38
N ASN A 18 12.76 2.00 -9.09
CA ASN A 18 12.66 0.94 -8.09
C ASN A 18 11.49 -0.02 -8.39
N ILE A 19 10.33 0.51 -8.77
CA ILE A 19 9.15 -0.30 -9.12
C ILE A 19 9.43 -1.12 -10.39
N SER A 20 10.03 -0.51 -11.42
CA SER A 20 10.41 -1.20 -12.66
C SER A 20 11.36 -2.37 -12.40
N GLN A 21 12.40 -2.16 -11.59
CA GLN A 21 13.34 -3.22 -11.22
C GLN A 21 12.65 -4.37 -10.47
N GLN A 22 11.77 -4.07 -9.52
CA GLN A 22 11.01 -5.09 -8.79
C GLN A 22 10.11 -5.93 -9.71
N LEU A 23 9.39 -5.29 -10.64
CA LEU A 23 8.50 -5.97 -11.58
C LEU A 23 9.25 -6.83 -12.60
N ILE A 24 10.39 -6.35 -13.11
CA ILE A 24 11.25 -7.14 -14.02
C ILE A 24 11.77 -8.38 -13.30
N VAL A 25 12.29 -8.22 -12.08
CA VAL A 25 12.80 -9.36 -11.28
C VAL A 25 11.68 -10.33 -10.94
N ALA A 26 10.48 -9.86 -10.58
CA ALA A 26 9.33 -10.72 -10.33
C ALA A 26 8.91 -11.50 -11.58
N GLY A 27 8.91 -10.85 -12.75
CA GLY A 27 8.63 -11.50 -14.04
C GLY A 27 9.65 -12.58 -14.39
N LEU A 28 10.95 -12.29 -14.26
CA LEU A 28 12.02 -13.26 -14.47
C LEU A 28 11.96 -14.44 -13.49
N ALA A 29 11.68 -14.17 -12.21
CA ALA A 29 11.52 -15.21 -11.21
C ALA A 29 10.31 -16.11 -11.53
N SER A 30 9.19 -15.52 -11.95
CA SER A 30 7.99 -16.26 -12.36
C SER A 30 8.27 -17.12 -13.59
N PHE A 31 9.02 -16.60 -14.56
CA PHE A 31 9.46 -17.34 -15.74
C PHE A 31 10.38 -18.52 -15.37
N ALA A 32 11.34 -18.32 -14.47
CA ALA A 32 12.21 -19.38 -13.98
C ALA A 32 11.40 -20.49 -13.29
N VAL A 33 10.42 -20.15 -12.46
CA VAL A 33 9.54 -21.13 -11.82
C VAL A 33 8.74 -21.92 -12.86
N ALA A 34 8.15 -21.25 -13.85
CA ALA A 34 7.43 -21.92 -14.94
C ALA A 34 8.34 -22.86 -15.74
N PHE A 35 9.60 -22.47 -15.97
CA PHE A 35 10.63 -23.29 -16.61
C PHE A 35 10.92 -24.57 -15.82
N PHE A 36 11.21 -24.47 -14.52
CA PHE A 36 11.48 -25.64 -13.69
C PHE A 36 10.27 -26.56 -13.48
N ARG A 37 9.05 -26.01 -13.56
CA ARG A 37 7.81 -26.80 -13.50
C ARG A 37 7.45 -27.48 -14.82
N SER A 38 8.22 -27.25 -15.88
CA SER A 38 7.96 -27.78 -17.22
C SER A 38 6.55 -27.47 -17.74
N GLU A 39 5.95 -26.35 -17.32
CA GLU A 39 4.60 -25.94 -17.75
C GLU A 39 4.53 -25.74 -19.28
N TRP A 40 5.68 -25.60 -19.94
CA TRP A 40 5.88 -25.51 -21.39
C TRP A 40 5.49 -26.76 -22.17
N THR A 41 5.58 -27.97 -21.59
CA THR A 41 5.37 -29.22 -22.35
C THR A 41 3.90 -29.50 -22.68
N GLY A 42 2.97 -28.85 -21.97
CA GLY A 42 1.52 -28.91 -22.22
C GLY A 42 0.91 -27.56 -22.60
N PHE A 43 1.72 -26.52 -22.75
CA PHE A 43 1.25 -25.17 -23.04
C PHE A 43 0.90 -25.03 -24.52
N SER A 44 -0.39 -25.08 -24.84
CA SER A 44 -0.89 -24.76 -26.17
C SER A 44 -1.69 -23.48 -26.14
N VAL A 45 -1.22 -22.45 -26.84
CA VAL A 45 -1.91 -21.16 -26.98
C VAL A 45 -3.34 -21.35 -27.51
N ALA A 46 -3.57 -22.36 -28.36
CA ALA A 46 -4.87 -22.68 -28.92
C ALA A 46 -5.85 -23.30 -27.90
N THR A 47 -5.35 -23.86 -26.80
CA THR A 47 -6.19 -24.43 -25.73
C THR A 47 -6.65 -23.41 -24.70
N ILE A 48 -6.05 -22.21 -24.71
CA ILE A 48 -6.39 -21.14 -23.76
C ILE A 48 -7.67 -20.45 -24.24
N PRO A 49 -8.75 -20.42 -23.43
CA PRO A 49 -9.99 -19.79 -23.84
C PRO A 49 -9.80 -18.28 -24.04
N LEU A 50 -10.53 -17.70 -24.99
CA LEU A 50 -10.49 -16.26 -25.27
C LEU A 50 -10.77 -15.40 -24.01
N SER A 51 -11.60 -15.90 -23.10
CA SER A 51 -11.89 -15.25 -21.82
C SER A 51 -10.65 -15.04 -20.95
N ALA A 52 -9.68 -15.97 -20.97
CA ALA A 52 -8.44 -15.82 -20.22
C ALA A 52 -7.56 -14.71 -20.81
N TRP A 53 -7.49 -14.61 -22.14
CA TRP A 53 -6.78 -13.53 -22.82
C TRP A 53 -7.43 -12.16 -22.57
N LEU A 54 -8.76 -12.08 -22.64
CA LEU A 54 -9.49 -10.87 -22.31
C LEU A 54 -9.36 -10.49 -20.83
N GLY A 55 -9.34 -11.46 -19.93
CA GLY A 55 -9.07 -11.24 -18.51
C GLY A 55 -7.66 -10.67 -18.25
N LEU A 56 -6.65 -11.21 -18.94
CA LEU A 56 -5.28 -10.67 -18.90
C LEU A 56 -5.24 -9.23 -19.40
N LEU A 57 -5.85 -8.96 -20.56
CA LEU A 57 -5.94 -7.62 -21.14
C LEU A 57 -6.63 -6.65 -20.16
N PHE A 58 -7.75 -7.06 -19.58
CA PHE A 58 -8.47 -6.28 -18.57
C PHE A 58 -7.56 -5.92 -17.38
N LEU A 59 -6.80 -6.88 -16.85
CA LEU A 59 -5.91 -6.65 -15.72
C LEU A 59 -4.75 -5.73 -16.07
N ILE A 60 -4.20 -5.82 -17.28
CA ILE A 60 -3.14 -4.93 -17.77
C ILE A 60 -3.65 -3.48 -17.82
N PHE A 61 -4.80 -3.24 -18.46
CA PHE A 61 -5.30 -1.88 -18.63
C PHE A 61 -5.94 -1.31 -17.36
N PHE A 62 -6.94 -1.99 -16.81
CA PHE A 62 -7.69 -1.50 -15.65
C PHE A 62 -6.97 -1.75 -14.34
N GLY A 63 -6.43 -2.95 -14.15
CA GLY A 63 -5.76 -3.35 -12.90
C GLY A 63 -4.38 -2.71 -12.70
N SER A 64 -3.66 -2.41 -13.78
CA SER A 64 -2.30 -1.86 -13.73
C SER A 64 -2.22 -0.43 -14.25
N ILE A 65 -2.41 -0.18 -15.56
CA ILE A 65 -2.13 1.14 -16.15
C ILE A 65 -3.03 2.23 -15.56
N ILE A 66 -4.35 2.05 -15.65
CA ILE A 66 -5.32 3.04 -15.17
C ILE A 66 -5.18 3.20 -13.66
N ALA A 67 -5.14 2.09 -12.91
CA ALA A 67 -4.97 2.12 -11.46
C ALA A 67 -3.69 2.87 -11.04
N TYR A 68 -2.56 2.64 -11.71
CA TYR A 68 -1.31 3.31 -11.42
C TYR A 68 -1.34 4.80 -11.77
N ILE A 69 -1.91 5.17 -12.92
CA ILE A 69 -2.09 6.59 -13.29
C ILE A 69 -2.98 7.30 -12.26
N SER A 70 -4.09 6.69 -11.87
CA SER A 70 -4.97 7.22 -10.82
C SER A 70 -4.25 7.35 -9.48
N TYR A 71 -3.39 6.39 -9.12
CA TYR A 71 -2.57 6.45 -7.90
C TYR A 71 -1.58 7.62 -7.93
N ILE A 72 -0.83 7.79 -9.03
CA ILE A 72 0.12 8.90 -9.19
C ILE A 72 -0.60 10.25 -9.20
N TRP A 73 -1.75 10.34 -9.89
CA TRP A 73 -2.58 11.52 -9.87
C TRP A 73 -3.10 11.81 -8.45
N LEU A 74 -3.58 10.81 -7.72
CA LEU A 74 -4.09 11.00 -6.37
C LEU A 74 -2.99 11.46 -5.40
N LEU A 75 -1.75 10.99 -5.57
CA LEU A 75 -0.59 11.46 -4.81
C LEU A 75 -0.20 12.90 -5.15
N SER A 76 -0.51 13.40 -6.34
CA SER A 76 -0.23 14.80 -6.69
C SER A 76 -1.24 15.75 -6.07
N VAL A 77 -2.49 15.31 -5.84
CA VAL A 77 -3.57 16.15 -5.31
C VAL A 77 -3.88 15.95 -3.82
N LYS A 78 -3.48 14.84 -3.20
CA LYS A 78 -3.74 14.53 -1.78
C LYS A 78 -2.48 14.11 -1.03
N PRO A 79 -2.38 14.44 0.28
CA PRO A 79 -1.33 13.90 1.14
C PRO A 79 -1.29 12.37 1.10
N ALA A 80 -0.09 11.80 1.00
CA ALA A 80 0.13 10.34 0.96
C ALA A 80 -0.52 9.57 2.13
N ALA A 81 -0.75 10.23 3.27
CA ALA A 81 -1.47 9.65 4.41
C ALA A 81 -2.92 9.25 4.05
N ILE A 82 -3.64 10.08 3.29
CA ILE A 82 -5.01 9.79 2.86
C ILE A 82 -5.00 8.72 1.76
N VAL A 83 -4.02 8.80 0.85
CA VAL A 83 -3.85 7.78 -0.19
C VAL A 83 -3.63 6.42 0.44
N SER A 84 -2.83 6.29 1.51
CA SER A 84 -2.60 5.01 2.18
C SER A 84 -3.84 4.36 2.83
N THR A 85 -4.92 5.13 3.03
CA THR A 85 -6.17 4.61 3.60
C THR A 85 -6.90 3.67 2.64
N HIS A 86 -6.64 3.74 1.33
CA HIS A 86 -7.27 2.86 0.33
C HIS A 86 -7.00 1.37 0.63
N THR A 87 -5.82 1.04 1.17
CA THR A 87 -5.43 -0.32 1.51
C THR A 87 -6.37 -0.96 2.56
N TYR A 88 -7.06 -0.15 3.36
CA TYR A 88 -8.05 -0.63 4.35
C TYR A 88 -9.43 -0.85 3.77
N ILE A 89 -9.74 -0.13 2.70
CA ILE A 89 -11.01 -0.25 2.00
C ILE A 89 -10.96 -1.43 1.02
N ASN A 90 -9.78 -1.75 0.48
CA ASN A 90 -9.58 -2.86 -0.46
C ASN A 90 -10.22 -4.18 -0.01
N PRO A 91 -9.97 -4.73 1.20
CA PRO A 91 -10.59 -5.98 1.63
C PRO A 91 -12.13 -5.94 1.64
N ILE A 92 -12.71 -4.82 2.08
CA ILE A 92 -14.17 -4.64 2.15
C ILE A 92 -14.76 -4.64 0.74
N VAL A 93 -14.17 -3.84 -0.16
CA VAL A 93 -14.62 -3.73 -1.55
C VAL A 93 -14.48 -5.08 -2.26
N THR A 94 -13.39 -5.81 -2.02
CA THR A 94 -13.19 -7.13 -2.63
C THR A 94 -14.23 -8.15 -2.17
N VAL A 95 -14.60 -8.19 -0.89
CA VAL A 95 -15.63 -9.12 -0.41
C VAL A 95 -17.01 -8.76 -0.97
N ILE A 96 -17.36 -7.48 -0.97
CA ILE A 96 -18.65 -7.02 -1.54
C ILE A 96 -18.70 -7.31 -3.04
N ALA A 97 -17.63 -7.02 -3.78
CA ALA A 97 -17.54 -7.33 -5.20
C ALA A 97 -17.61 -8.84 -5.47
N GLY A 98 -16.95 -9.67 -4.65
CA GLY A 98 -17.04 -11.12 -4.75
C GLY A 98 -18.46 -11.65 -4.52
N PHE A 99 -19.18 -11.09 -3.55
CA PHE A 99 -20.58 -11.45 -3.31
C PHE A 99 -21.48 -11.09 -4.50
N ILE A 100 -21.35 -9.86 -5.03
CA ILE A 100 -22.22 -9.35 -6.09
C ILE A 100 -21.87 -9.96 -7.47
N ILE A 101 -20.58 -10.03 -7.80
CA ILE A 101 -20.12 -10.39 -9.15
C ILE A 101 -19.93 -11.90 -9.29
N ALA A 102 -19.38 -12.58 -8.27
CA ALA A 102 -19.16 -14.02 -8.32
C ALA A 102 -20.38 -14.82 -7.79
N ASN A 103 -21.44 -14.12 -7.35
CA ASN A 103 -22.69 -14.69 -6.84
C ASN A 103 -22.48 -15.77 -5.75
N GLN A 104 -21.38 -15.65 -5.00
CA GLN A 104 -21.00 -16.63 -3.99
C GLN A 104 -21.80 -16.40 -2.71
N THR A 105 -22.39 -17.46 -2.17
CA THR A 105 -23.04 -17.41 -0.86
C THR A 105 -21.99 -17.21 0.23
N ILE A 106 -22.08 -16.11 0.97
CA ILE A 106 -21.12 -15.82 2.05
C ILE A 106 -21.33 -16.83 3.17
N ASN A 107 -20.40 -17.77 3.29
CA ASN A 107 -20.39 -18.73 4.39
C ASN A 107 -19.87 -18.05 5.68
N GLY A 108 -20.28 -18.53 6.86
CA GLY A 108 -19.84 -18.00 8.15
C GLY A 108 -18.32 -17.91 8.29
N ASN A 109 -17.58 -18.87 7.72
CA ASN A 109 -16.12 -18.88 7.71
C ASN A 109 -15.50 -17.70 6.93
N GLN A 110 -16.11 -17.27 5.83
CA GLN A 110 -15.67 -16.06 5.11
C GLN A 110 -15.92 -14.80 5.94
N LEU A 111 -17.02 -14.75 6.68
CA LEU A 111 -17.33 -13.63 7.57
C LEU A 111 -16.34 -13.54 8.74
N TYR A 112 -15.98 -14.69 9.34
CA TYR A 112 -14.92 -14.77 10.35
C TYR A 112 -13.56 -14.32 9.80
N GLY A 113 -13.19 -14.77 8.59
CA GLY A 113 -11.98 -14.32 7.91
C GLY A 113 -11.96 -12.81 7.67
N LEU A 114 -13.07 -12.24 7.21
CA LEU A 114 -13.22 -10.79 7.03
C LEU A 114 -13.06 -10.05 8.37
N ALA A 115 -13.69 -10.53 9.44
CA ALA A 115 -13.57 -9.93 10.77
C ALA A 115 -12.10 -9.90 11.25
N ILE A 116 -11.36 -11.01 11.07
CA ILE A 116 -9.93 -11.08 11.43
C ILE A 116 -9.11 -10.05 10.65
N ILE A 117 -9.31 -9.95 9.33
CA ILE A 117 -8.60 -8.99 8.48
C ILE A 117 -8.89 -7.55 8.93
N LEU A 118 -10.16 -7.21 9.18
CA LEU A 118 -10.56 -5.88 9.62
C LEU A 118 -10.01 -5.51 11.00
N ILE A 119 -10.00 -6.45 11.95
CA ILE A 119 -9.39 -6.25 13.27
C ILE A 119 -7.87 -6.02 13.12
N GLY A 120 -7.18 -6.81 12.31
CA GLY A 120 -5.75 -6.62 12.04
C GLY A 120 -5.43 -5.25 11.42
N VAL A 121 -6.24 -4.83 10.46
CA VAL A 121 -6.17 -3.48 9.86
C VAL A 121 -6.37 -2.40 10.92
N LEU A 122 -7.37 -2.54 11.80
CA LEU A 122 -7.64 -1.59 12.87
C LEU A 122 -6.46 -1.48 13.85
N LEU A 123 -5.95 -2.62 14.33
CA LEU A 123 -4.83 -2.67 15.27
C LEU A 123 -3.55 -2.03 14.71
N THR A 124 -3.22 -2.29 13.44
CA THR A 124 -2.03 -1.70 12.81
C THR A 124 -2.15 -0.19 12.62
N ASN A 125 -3.37 0.35 12.46
CA ASN A 125 -3.56 1.79 12.26
C ASN A 125 -3.82 2.58 13.55
N VAL A 126 -4.43 1.98 14.58
CA VAL A 126 -4.65 2.60 15.91
C VAL A 126 -3.38 3.31 16.41
N THR A 127 -2.22 2.70 16.27
CA THR A 127 -0.93 3.29 16.68
C THR A 127 -0.55 4.57 15.91
N LYS A 128 -1.00 4.75 14.66
CA LYS A 128 -0.82 5.97 13.87
C LYS A 128 -1.80 7.07 14.28
N TYR A 129 -3.07 6.75 14.54
CA TYR A 129 -4.06 7.71 15.05
C TYR A 129 -3.64 8.27 16.43
N PHE A 130 -3.13 7.43 17.33
CA PHE A 130 -2.64 7.88 18.65
C PHE A 130 -1.31 8.67 18.61
N ARG A 131 -0.57 8.68 17.48
CA ARG A 131 0.71 9.41 17.33
C ARG A 131 0.59 10.88 16.91
N LEU A 132 -0.61 11.42 16.75
CA LEU A 132 -0.82 12.82 16.35
C LEU A 132 -0.55 13.89 17.43
N SER A 133 -0.12 13.54 18.65
CA SER A 133 0.11 14.54 19.72
C SER A 133 1.57 15.07 19.84
N LYS A 134 2.53 14.64 19.01
CA LYS A 134 3.91 15.18 19.10
C LYS A 134 4.05 16.62 18.59
N ARG A 135 3.27 17.05 17.58
CA ARG A 135 3.29 18.45 17.09
C ARG A 135 2.70 19.43 18.11
N SER A 136 1.64 19.05 18.84
CA SER A 136 1.06 19.87 19.90
C SER A 136 2.01 20.05 21.09
N LYS A 137 2.69 18.98 21.53
CA LYS A 137 3.73 19.09 22.59
C LYS A 137 4.88 20.03 22.19
N ALA A 138 5.29 20.04 20.93
CA ALA A 138 6.36 20.93 20.44
C ALA A 138 5.93 22.41 20.41
N LYS A 139 4.68 22.71 20.03
CA LYS A 139 4.13 24.08 20.03
C LYS A 139 3.97 24.61 21.47
N ILE A 140 3.46 23.79 22.38
CA ILE A 140 3.33 24.13 23.82
C ILE A 140 4.70 24.40 24.44
N ARG A 141 5.72 23.58 24.13
CA ARG A 141 7.10 23.79 24.62
C ARG A 141 7.80 25.04 24.04
N ARG A 142 7.34 25.57 22.90
CA ARG A 142 7.83 26.86 22.37
C ARG A 142 7.16 28.04 23.08
N VAL A 143 5.85 27.97 23.28
CA VAL A 143 5.09 29.04 23.97
C VAL A 143 5.51 29.17 25.43
N ALA A 144 5.66 28.05 26.15
CA ALA A 144 6.15 28.05 27.53
C ALA A 144 7.57 28.66 27.67
N ARG A 145 8.45 28.44 26.69
CA ARG A 145 9.79 29.05 26.66
C ARG A 145 9.77 30.55 26.35
N HIS A 146 8.77 31.02 25.61
CA HIS A 146 8.64 32.44 25.29
C HIS A 146 8.11 33.22 26.50
N PHE A 147 7.12 32.67 27.20
CA PHE A 147 6.62 33.24 28.46
C PHE A 147 7.68 33.24 29.57
N GLY A 148 8.46 32.17 29.72
CA GLY A 148 9.54 32.13 30.72
C GLY A 148 10.72 33.08 30.49
N ARG A 149 10.83 33.72 29.31
CA ARG A 149 11.85 34.74 29.03
C ARG A 149 11.39 36.16 29.40
N ILE A 150 10.09 36.40 29.49
CA ILE A 150 9.52 37.73 29.78
C ILE A 150 9.48 37.99 31.31
N SER A 151 9.55 36.93 32.12
CA SER A 151 9.43 37.01 33.58
C SER A 151 10.74 37.25 34.34
N ARG A 152 11.88 37.49 33.67
CA ARG A 152 13.16 37.74 34.36
C ARG A 152 13.22 39.21 34.79
N PRO A 153 13.19 39.53 36.10
CA PRO A 153 13.36 40.89 36.56
C PRO A 153 14.81 41.32 36.30
N TYR A 154 14.97 42.55 35.80
CA TYR A 154 16.28 43.17 35.61
C TYR A 154 16.94 43.33 36.98
N GLN A 155 18.07 42.66 37.21
CA GLN A 155 18.92 42.90 38.38
C GLN A 155 20.02 43.87 37.94
N PRO A 156 19.97 45.16 38.31
CA PRO A 156 21.10 46.05 38.10
C PRO A 156 22.25 45.67 39.05
N MET A 157 23.47 45.74 38.53
CA MET A 157 24.72 45.57 39.27
C MET A 157 24.99 46.77 40.17
#